data_AF-T0I599-F1
#
_entry.id   AF-T0I599-F1
#
_cell.length_a   1.000
_cell.length_b   1.000
_cell.length_c   1.000
_cell.angle_alpha   90.00
_cell.angle_beta   90.00
_cell.angle_gamma   90.00
#
_symmetry.space_group_name_H-M   'P 1'
#
loop_
_entity.id
_entity.type
_entity.pdbx_description
1 polymer ?
#
loop_
_entity_poly.entity_id
_entity_poly.type
_entity_poly.pdbx_seq_one_letter_code
_entity_poly.pdbx_strand_id
1 'polypeptide(L)'
;MARPYEKPAPAETGAGLTEANHQAASSLPDHGRAISELPFALHYAARRAVEFAEIVFDMDREFEDGLDWAGRTQARCYAPYATLNRCLPPSLPEPVRRVAERMLAHG
;
A
#
# COMPACT_ATOMS: atom_id res chain seq x y z
N MET A 1 -51.71 11.30 18.12
CA MET A 1 -51.29 10.20 17.22
C MET A 1 -50.46 10.82 16.10
N ALA A 2 -49.13 10.74 16.18
CA ALA A 2 -48.23 11.36 15.22
C ALA A 2 -47.95 10.37 14.06
N ARG A 3 -48.07 10.84 12.82
CA ARG A 3 -47.69 10.07 11.63
C ARG A 3 -46.15 10.00 11.54
N PRO A 4 -45.56 8.85 11.20
CA PRO A 4 -44.12 8.80 10.94
C PRO A 4 -43.81 9.58 9.65
N TYR A 5 -42.84 10.49 9.73
CA TYR A 5 -42.30 11.18 8.57
C TYR A 5 -41.41 10.19 7.81
N GLU A 6 -41.91 9.62 6.71
CA GLU A 6 -41.06 8.93 5.74
C GLU A 6 -40.18 9.96 5.05
N LYS A 7 -38.87 9.83 5.24
CA LYS A 7 -37.87 10.61 4.51
C LYS A 7 -37.64 9.90 3.18
N PRO A 8 -37.94 10.49 2.00
CA PRO A 8 -37.61 9.85 0.74
C PRO A 8 -36.08 9.73 0.63
N ALA A 9 -35.62 8.57 0.17
CA ALA A 9 -34.21 8.35 -0.14
C ALA A 9 -33.75 9.41 -1.17
N PRO A 10 -32.53 9.95 -1.04
CA PRO A 10 -32.00 10.85 -2.06
C PRO A 10 -32.01 10.12 -3.40
N ALA A 11 -32.64 10.74 -4.40
CA ALA A 11 -32.65 10.25 -5.76
C ALA A 11 -31.20 9.99 -6.19
N GLU A 12 -30.96 8.82 -6.76
CA GLU A 12 -29.70 8.44 -7.38
C GLU A 12 -29.39 9.45 -8.50
N THR A 13 -28.69 10.54 -8.17
CA THR A 13 -27.96 11.32 -9.15
C THR A 13 -26.81 10.44 -9.61
N GLY A 14 -27.01 9.81 -10.77
CA GLY A 14 -26.10 8.85 -11.39
C GLY A 14 -24.64 9.27 -11.28
N ALA A 15 -23.91 8.64 -10.36
CA ALA A 15 -22.47 8.61 -10.34
C ALA A 15 -21.99 7.62 -11.42
N GLY A 16 -22.09 8.02 -12.69
CA GLY A 16 -21.80 7.11 -13.80
C GLY A 16 -21.68 7.75 -15.18
N LEU A 17 -21.59 9.08 -15.28
CA LEU A 17 -21.30 9.76 -16.54
C LEU A 17 -20.12 10.71 -16.32
N THR A 18 -18.91 10.15 -16.29
CA THR A 18 -17.75 10.93 -16.67
C THR A 18 -17.76 10.95 -18.19
N GLU A 19 -18.18 12.09 -18.76
CA GLU A 19 -17.93 12.38 -20.16
C GLU A 19 -16.45 12.11 -20.43
N ALA A 20 -16.17 11.19 -21.36
CA ALA A 20 -14.82 10.94 -21.80
C ALA A 20 -14.28 12.25 -22.40
N ASN A 21 -13.43 12.93 -21.63
CA ASN A 21 -12.59 14.01 -22.14
C ASN A 21 -11.68 13.39 -23.20
N HIS A 22 -12.15 13.34 -24.45
CA HIS A 22 -11.35 13.06 -25.64
C HIS A 22 -10.49 14.28 -25.98
N GLN A 23 -9.79 14.85 -24.99
CA GLN A 23 -8.56 15.57 -25.28
C GLN A 23 -7.56 14.50 -25.70
N ALA A 24 -7.32 14.42 -27.01
CA ALA A 24 -6.19 13.71 -27.54
C ALA A 24 -4.96 14.11 -26.71
N ALA A 25 -4.41 13.14 -25.98
CA ALA A 25 -3.20 13.35 -25.21
C ALA A 25 -2.16 13.90 -26.19
N SER A 26 -1.86 15.19 -26.07
CA SER A 26 -0.71 15.77 -26.75
C SER A 26 0.47 14.90 -26.35
N SER A 27 1.10 14.28 -27.35
CA SER A 27 2.21 13.36 -27.13
C SER A 27 3.36 14.12 -26.48
N LEU A 28 3.40 14.10 -25.15
CA LEU A 28 4.52 14.59 -24.38
C LEU A 28 5.74 13.73 -24.75
N PRO A 29 6.92 14.32 -25.03
CA PRO A 29 8.07 13.58 -25.56
C PRO A 29 8.73 12.56 -24.62
N ASP A 30 8.08 12.12 -23.54
CA ASP A 30 8.74 11.36 -22.46
C ASP A 30 7.91 10.18 -21.92
N HIS A 31 6.83 9.78 -22.60
CA HIS A 31 5.99 8.64 -22.19
C HIS A 31 6.58 7.26 -22.51
N GLY A 32 7.84 7.20 -22.97
CA GLY A 32 8.49 5.94 -23.38
C GLY A 32 9.13 5.15 -22.25
N ARG A 33 9.47 5.79 -21.12
CA ARG A 33 10.12 5.09 -20.00
C ARG A 33 9.08 4.42 -19.12
N ALA A 34 9.15 3.11 -18.98
CA ALA A 34 8.42 2.42 -17.93
C ALA A 34 8.85 2.98 -16.56
N ILE A 35 7.93 3.04 -15.58
CA ILE A 35 8.26 3.52 -14.23
C ILE A 35 9.47 2.78 -13.65
N SER A 36 9.66 1.51 -14.01
CA SER A 36 10.83 0.68 -13.65
C SER A 36 12.19 1.22 -14.13
N GLU A 37 12.21 2.12 -15.13
CA GLU A 37 13.43 2.69 -15.72
C GLU A 37 13.84 4.03 -15.09
N LEU A 38 13.07 4.51 -14.11
CA LEU A 38 13.36 5.75 -13.40
C LEU A 38 14.35 5.48 -12.25
N PRO A 39 15.32 6.39 -11.99
CA PRO A 39 16.33 6.19 -10.94
C PRO A 39 15.75 5.95 -9.53
N PHE A 40 14.57 6.50 -9.26
CA PHE A 40 13.88 6.35 -7.97
C PHE A 40 13.02 5.09 -7.87
N ALA A 41 12.77 4.40 -8.97
CA ALA A 41 11.82 3.29 -9.04
C ALA A 41 12.22 2.12 -8.16
N LEU A 42 13.52 1.81 -8.14
CA LEU A 42 14.09 0.77 -7.30
C LEU A 42 13.88 1.07 -5.81
N HIS A 43 14.20 2.31 -5.40
CA HIS A 43 14.04 2.73 -4.01
C HIS A 43 12.57 2.77 -3.60
N TYR A 44 11.70 3.26 -4.48
CA TYR A 44 10.25 3.28 -4.25
C TYR A 44 9.68 1.86 -4.11
N ALA A 45 10.03 0.95 -5.02
CA ALA A 45 9.60 -0.45 -4.98
C ALA A 45 10.11 -1.14 -3.70
N ALA A 46 11.35 -0.88 -3.31
CA ALA A 46 11.91 -1.40 -2.07
C ALA A 46 11.16 -0.87 -0.84
N ARG A 47 10.85 0.43 -0.80
CA ARG A 47 10.05 1.00 0.29
C ARG A 47 8.66 0.36 0.37
N ARG A 48 7.98 0.15 -0.76
CA ARG A 48 6.68 -0.56 -0.78
C ARG A 48 6.79 -2.00 -0.32
N ALA A 49 7.89 -2.68 -0.62
CA ALA A 49 8.14 -4.02 -0.12
C ALA A 49 8.35 -4.06 1.40
N VAL A 50 9.04 -3.06 1.96
CA VAL A 50 9.20 -2.90 3.42
C VAL A 50 7.84 -2.65 4.07
N GLU A 51 7.06 -1.70 3.58
CA GLU A 51 5.71 -1.41 4.09
C GLU A 51 4.82 -2.68 4.07
N PHE A 52 4.89 -3.47 3.00
CA PHE A 52 4.19 -4.75 2.94
C PHE A 52 4.60 -5.70 4.06
N ALA A 53 5.92 -5.85 4.29
CA ALA A 53 6.44 -6.73 5.33
C ALA A 53 5.99 -6.30 6.74
N GLU A 54 5.98 -4.99 7.01
CA GLU A 54 5.49 -4.42 8.27
C GLU A 54 4.01 -4.69 8.49
N ILE A 55 3.18 -4.59 7.44
CA ILE A 55 1.75 -4.87 7.50
C ILE A 55 1.50 -6.36 7.76
N VAL A 56 2.20 -7.26 7.05
CA VAL A 56 2.06 -8.71 7.26
C VAL A 56 2.47 -9.09 8.69
N PHE A 57 3.59 -8.56 9.16
CA PHE A 57 4.02 -8.77 10.55
C PHE A 57 2.96 -8.31 11.55
N ASP A 58 2.42 -7.11 11.37
CA ASP A 58 1.38 -6.57 12.23
C ASP A 58 0.12 -7.43 12.21
N MET A 59 -0.31 -7.90 11.04
CA MET A 59 -1.47 -8.79 10.91
C MET A 59 -1.24 -10.13 11.64
N ASP A 60 -0.04 -10.70 11.52
CA ASP A 60 0.32 -11.93 12.23
C ASP A 60 0.27 -11.70 13.76
N ARG A 61 0.79 -10.58 14.25
CA ARG A 61 0.73 -10.22 15.67
C ARG A 61 -0.70 -9.95 16.16
N GLU A 62 -1.54 -9.33 15.34
CA GLU A 62 -2.96 -9.13 15.64
C GLU A 62 -3.66 -10.47 15.83
N PHE A 63 -3.41 -11.40 14.91
CA PHE A 63 -4.09 -12.69 14.87
C PHE A 63 -3.56 -13.67 15.93
N GLU A 64 -2.24 -13.79 16.07
CA GLU A 64 -1.62 -14.76 16.99
C GLU A 64 -1.65 -14.31 18.45
N ASP A 65 -1.32 -13.03 18.69
CA ASP A 65 -1.12 -12.51 20.04
C ASP A 65 -2.29 -11.64 20.52
N GLY A 66 -3.26 -11.33 19.66
CA GLY A 66 -4.39 -10.47 19.98
C GLY A 66 -4.00 -9.01 20.24
N LEU A 67 -2.86 -8.57 19.70
CA LEU A 67 -2.33 -7.24 19.97
C LEU A 67 -3.15 -6.14 19.27
N ASP A 68 -3.44 -5.08 20.01
CA ASP A 68 -4.03 -3.87 19.44
C ASP A 68 -3.01 -3.06 18.61
N TRP A 69 -3.43 -1.92 18.07
CA TRP A 69 -2.56 -1.10 17.21
C TRP A 69 -1.25 -0.66 17.90
N ALA A 70 -1.30 -0.37 19.20
CA ALA A 70 -0.15 0.08 19.97
C ALA A 70 0.79 -1.09 20.26
N GLY A 71 0.23 -2.23 20.66
CA GLY A 71 0.97 -3.47 20.88
C GLY A 71 1.70 -3.94 19.63
N ARG A 72 1.04 -3.90 18.46
CA ARG A 72 1.67 -4.24 17.17
C ARG A 72 2.82 -3.31 16.81
N THR A 73 2.60 -2.01 16.96
CA THR A 73 3.64 -1.01 16.70
C THR A 73 4.87 -1.25 17.61
N GLN A 74 4.63 -1.49 18.90
CA GLN A 74 5.70 -1.79 19.86
C GLN A 74 6.40 -3.11 19.52
N ALA A 75 5.66 -4.17 19.18
CA ALA A 75 6.22 -5.44 18.77
C ALA A 75 7.11 -5.32 17.53
N ARG A 76 6.70 -4.51 16.54
CA ARG A 76 7.51 -4.22 15.35
C ARG A 76 8.81 -3.50 15.70
N CYS A 77 8.78 -2.51 16.61
CA CYS A 77 9.98 -1.81 17.06
C CYS A 77 11.01 -2.73 17.74
N TYR A 78 10.55 -3.82 18.36
CA TYR A 78 11.44 -4.82 18.98
C TYR A 78 11.71 -6.04 18.10
N ALA A 79 11.09 -6.12 16.92
CA ALA A 79 11.22 -7.28 16.06
C ALA A 79 12.67 -7.38 15.53
N PRO A 80 13.30 -8.56 15.65
CA PRO A 80 14.56 -8.79 14.96
C PRO A 80 14.39 -8.59 13.45
N TYR A 81 15.42 -8.03 12.81
CA TYR A 81 15.47 -7.86 11.35
C TYR A 81 15.05 -9.13 10.58
N ALA A 82 15.53 -10.29 11.02
CA ALA A 82 15.23 -11.57 10.39
C ALA A 82 13.73 -11.89 10.36
N THR A 83 12.96 -11.40 11.34
CA THR A 83 11.52 -11.60 11.42
C THR A 83 10.81 -10.78 10.35
N LEU A 84 11.12 -9.48 10.22
CA LEU A 84 10.55 -8.62 9.17
C LEU A 84 10.99 -9.05 7.77
N ASN A 85 12.21 -9.53 7.61
CA ASN A 85 12.70 -10.03 6.31
C ASN A 85 11.85 -11.22 5.79
N ARG A 86 11.41 -12.11 6.69
CA ARG A 86 10.51 -13.23 6.32
C ARG A 86 9.16 -12.76 5.79
N CYS A 87 8.73 -11.56 6.16
CA CYS A 87 7.49 -10.96 5.71
C CYS A 87 7.62 -10.23 4.36
N LEU A 88 8.83 -10.13 3.77
CA LEU A 88 8.98 -9.55 2.44
C LEU A 88 8.21 -10.36 1.39
N PRO A 89 7.62 -9.71 0.37
CA PRO A 89 6.93 -10.41 -0.70
C PRO A 89 7.85 -11.47 -1.35
N PRO A 90 7.37 -12.71 -1.55
CA PRO A 90 8.22 -13.81 -2.01
C PRO A 90 8.75 -13.59 -3.43
N SER A 91 7.96 -12.96 -4.31
CA SER A 91 8.24 -12.76 -5.73
C SER A 91 8.96 -11.45 -6.07
N LEU A 92 9.66 -10.83 -5.12
CA LEU A 92 10.41 -9.61 -5.40
C LEU A 92 11.56 -9.84 -6.39
N PRO A 93 11.74 -8.95 -7.38
CA PRO A 93 12.97 -8.91 -8.16
C PRO A 93 14.19 -8.71 -7.26
N GLU A 94 15.26 -9.44 -7.54
CA GLU A 94 16.49 -9.46 -6.73
C GLU A 94 17.08 -8.07 -6.42
N PRO A 95 17.10 -7.09 -7.34
CA PRO A 95 17.55 -5.74 -7.01
C PRO A 95 16.69 -5.07 -5.94
N VAL A 96 15.37 -5.25 -6.01
CA VAL A 96 14.39 -4.67 -5.07
C VAL A 96 14.54 -5.33 -3.71
N ARG A 97 14.64 -6.67 -3.69
CA ARG A 97 14.85 -7.46 -2.48
C ARG A 97 16.09 -6.98 -1.70
N ARG A 98 17.25 -6.88 -2.36
CA ARG A 98 18.49 -6.41 -1.71
C ARG A 98 18.42 -4.99 -1.16
N VAL A 99 17.62 -4.10 -1.76
CA VAL A 99 17.44 -2.74 -1.23
C VAL A 99 16.47 -2.76 -0.04
N ALA A 100 15.37 -3.51 -0.14
CA ALA A 100 14.41 -3.66 0.96
C ALA A 100 15.04 -4.31 2.21
N GLU A 101 15.85 -5.34 2.02
CA GLU A 101 16.63 -5.98 3.08
C GLU A 101 17.59 -5.00 3.77
N ARG A 102 18.26 -4.13 3.01
CA ARG A 102 19.12 -3.09 3.58
C ARG A 102 18.33 -2.04 4.35
N MET A 103 17.14 -1.67 3.87
CA MET A 103 16.25 -0.74 4.56
C MET A 103 15.80 -1.31 5.90
N LEU A 104 15.36 -2.56 5.93
CA LEU A 104 14.95 -3.25 7.16
C LEU A 104 16.11 -3.44 8.16
N ALA A 105 17.35 -3.55 7.68
CA ALA A 105 18.50 -3.72 8.56
C ALA A 105 18.98 -2.40 9.22
N HIS A 106 18.50 -1.24 8.75
CA HIS A 106 18.99 0.09 9.15
C HIS A 106 17.86 1.06 9.57
N GLY A 107 16.61 0.58 9.61
CA GLY A 107 15.45 1.30 10.16
C GLY A 107 15.31 1.03 11.65
#